data_AF-A0A2S1LZQ0-F1
#
_entry.id   AF-A0A2S1LZQ0-F1
#
_cell.length_a   1.000
_cell.length_b   1.000
_cell.length_c   1.000
_cell.angle_alpha   90.00
_cell.angle_beta   90.00
_cell.angle_gamma   90.00
#
_symmetry.space_group_name_H-M   'P 1'
#
loop_
_entity.id
_entity.type
_entity.pdbx_description
1 polymer ?
#
loop_
_entity_poly.entity_id
_entity_poly.type
_entity_poly.pdbx_seq_one_letter_code
_entity_poly.pdbx_strand_id
1 'polypeptide(L)'
;MYLEQCGQPFSQLKWFYTYDLLVLLRLVRKERSDTFNQKRLIKRGAQEAQMDQETISFAEEADLYYTKRAMVLEGILIDRMGYKPKTINGKLLLSMGQKIKEYEKKAGENYNIDTFKKSSIEG
;
A
#
# COMPACT_ATOMS: atom_id res chain seq x y z
N MET A 1 1.75 -7.08 -3.59
CA MET A 1 1.27 -5.68 -3.54
C MET A 1 2.20 -4.83 -4.38
N TYR A 2 1.66 -4.13 -5.37
CA TYR A 2 2.41 -3.26 -6.30
C TYR A 2 1.84 -1.83 -6.26
N LEU A 3 2.67 -0.82 -6.55
CA LEU A 3 2.32 0.60 -6.41
C LEU A 3 1.14 0.99 -7.31
N GLU A 4 1.07 0.44 -8.51
CA GLU A 4 0.08 0.71 -9.55
C GLU A 4 -1.34 0.39 -9.09
N GLN A 5 -1.47 -0.55 -8.14
CA GLN A 5 -2.74 -0.88 -7.52
C GLN A 5 -3.33 0.32 -6.75
N CYS A 6 -2.51 1.32 -6.42
CA CYS A 6 -3.01 2.56 -5.84
C CYS A 6 -3.96 3.29 -6.77
N GLY A 7 -3.93 3.08 -8.09
CA GLY A 7 -4.83 3.72 -9.06
C GLY A 7 -6.25 3.16 -9.08
N GLN A 8 -6.51 2.02 -8.43
CA GLN A 8 -7.83 1.38 -8.43
C GLN A 8 -8.92 2.29 -7.82
N PRO A 9 -10.17 2.21 -8.28
CA PRO A 9 -11.25 3.01 -7.71
C PRO A 9 -11.49 2.65 -6.24
N PHE A 10 -12.02 3.59 -5.46
CA PHE A 10 -12.36 3.36 -4.04
C PHE A 10 -13.22 2.11 -3.84
N SER A 11 -14.16 1.85 -4.75
CA SER A 11 -15.05 0.69 -4.73
C SER A 11 -14.31 -0.65 -4.73
N GLN A 12 -13.08 -0.71 -5.25
CA GLN A 12 -12.22 -1.89 -5.22
C GLN A 12 -11.24 -1.85 -4.05
N LEU A 13 -10.59 -0.70 -3.82
CA LEU A 13 -9.62 -0.54 -2.74
C LEU A 13 -10.21 -0.86 -1.36
N LYS A 14 -11.48 -0.52 -1.13
CA LYS A 14 -12.17 -0.81 0.14
C LYS A 14 -12.30 -2.30 0.45
N TRP A 15 -12.00 -3.20 -0.50
CA TRP A 15 -12.02 -4.65 -0.31
C TRP A 15 -10.64 -5.26 -0.08
N PHE A 16 -9.57 -4.49 -0.27
CA PHE A 16 -8.21 -5.00 -0.02
C PHE A 16 -8.05 -5.31 1.47
N TYR A 17 -7.21 -6.26 1.84
CA TYR A 17 -6.92 -6.51 3.25
C TYR A 17 -6.26 -5.30 3.91
N THR A 18 -6.46 -5.11 5.21
CA THR A 18 -5.86 -3.97 5.92
C THR A 18 -4.33 -3.99 5.85
N TYR A 19 -3.74 -5.18 5.88
CA TYR A 19 -2.31 -5.39 5.65
C TYR A 19 -1.87 -4.83 4.29
N ASP A 20 -2.58 -5.21 3.24
CA ASP A 20 -2.33 -4.79 1.86
C ASP A 20 -2.45 -3.27 1.68
N LEU A 21 -3.46 -2.65 2.29
CA LEU A 21 -3.62 -1.19 2.28
C LEU A 21 -2.47 -0.48 3.01
N LEU A 22 -1.94 -1.04 4.10
CA LEU A 22 -0.78 -0.48 4.79
C LEU A 22 0.49 -0.57 3.93
N VAL A 23 0.71 -1.70 3.26
CA VAL A 23 1.83 -1.86 2.32
C VAL A 23 1.70 -0.86 1.18
N LEU A 24 0.51 -0.75 0.57
CA LEU A 24 0.25 0.16 -0.53
C LEU A 24 0.42 1.63 -0.13
N LEU A 25 -0.09 2.04 1.04
CA LEU A 25 0.09 3.39 1.56
C LEU A 25 1.58 3.72 1.79
N ARG A 26 2.38 2.74 2.24
CA ARG A 26 3.83 2.93 2.38
C ARG A 26 4.51 3.18 1.04
N LEU A 27 4.14 2.42 0.00
CA LEU A 27 4.67 2.61 -1.36
C LEU A 27 4.29 3.99 -1.91
N VAL A 28 3.02 4.39 -1.82
CA VAL A 28 2.54 5.69 -2.31
C VAL A 28 3.22 6.86 -1.58
N ARG A 29 3.43 6.76 -0.25
CA ARG A 29 4.14 7.81 0.51
C ARG A 29 5.62 7.92 0.12
N LYS A 30 6.26 6.82 -0.24
CA LYS A 30 7.62 6.82 -0.77
C LYS A 30 7.64 7.51 -2.13
N GLU A 31 6.78 7.09 -3.05
CA GLU A 31 6.72 7.67 -4.40
C GLU A 31 6.39 9.16 -4.40
N ARG A 32 5.47 9.59 -3.53
CA ARG A 32 5.16 11.02 -3.34
C ARG A 32 6.40 11.81 -2.90
N SER A 33 7.18 11.27 -1.97
CA SER A 33 8.41 11.93 -1.49
C SER A 33 9.46 12.00 -2.61
N ASP A 34 9.60 10.93 -3.38
CA ASP A 34 10.56 10.84 -4.48
C ASP A 34 10.16 11.81 -5.63
N THR A 35 8.88 11.85 -6.00
CA THR A 35 8.29 12.78 -6.98
C THR A 35 8.47 14.24 -6.55
N PHE A 36 8.21 14.56 -5.28
CA PHE A 36 8.40 15.91 -4.74
C PHE A 36 9.87 16.35 -4.82
N ASN A 37 10.80 15.46 -4.47
CA ASN A 37 12.23 15.74 -4.57
C ASN A 37 12.67 15.96 -6.02
N GLN A 38 12.22 15.12 -6.95
CA GLN A 38 12.48 15.28 -8.38
C GLN A 38 11.93 16.61 -8.92
N LYS A 39 10.65 16.92 -8.63
CA LYS A 39 10.03 18.21 -8.98
C LYS A 39 10.82 19.40 -8.44
N ARG A 40 11.30 19.33 -7.19
CA ARG A 40 12.13 20.40 -6.60
C ARG A 40 13.45 20.59 -7.34
N LEU A 41 14.08 19.51 -7.78
CA LEU A 41 15.31 19.57 -8.59
C LEU A 41 15.04 20.14 -9.98
N ILE A 42 13.98 19.69 -10.65
CA ILE A 42 13.58 20.19 -11.97
C ILE A 42 13.27 21.68 -11.89
N LYS A 43 12.49 22.15 -10.90
CA LYS A 43 12.19 23.59 -10.75
C LYS A 43 13.44 24.44 -10.57
N ARG A 44 14.45 23.93 -9.84
CA ARG A 44 15.74 24.64 -9.66
C ARG A 44 16.53 24.70 -10.96
N GLY A 45 16.70 23.55 -11.64
CA GLY A 45 17.39 23.50 -12.92
C GLY A 45 16.67 24.32 -14.01
N ALA A 46 15.34 24.32 -14.02
CA ALA A 46 14.52 25.10 -14.94
C ALA A 46 14.68 26.61 -14.74
N GLN A 47 14.80 27.07 -13.49
CA GLN A 47 15.10 28.47 -13.18
C GLN A 47 16.49 28.88 -13.67
N GLU A 48 17.45 27.97 -13.64
CA GLU A 48 18.82 28.20 -14.10
C GLU A 48 18.96 28.07 -15.64
N ALA A 49 18.13 27.26 -16.29
CA ALA A 49 18.25 26.89 -17.70
C ALA A 49 17.12 27.39 -18.62
N GLN A 50 16.18 28.21 -18.13
CA GLN A 50 14.99 28.67 -18.88
C GLN A 50 14.20 27.51 -19.55
N MET A 51 13.97 26.42 -18.82
CA MET A 51 13.19 25.28 -19.36
C MET A 51 11.72 25.64 -19.62
N ASP A 52 11.07 24.90 -20.52
CA ASP A 52 9.66 25.12 -20.87
C ASP A 52 8.69 24.85 -19.70
N GLN A 53 7.50 25.46 -19.78
CA GLN A 53 6.45 25.29 -18.78
C GLN A 53 5.76 23.92 -18.80
N GLU A 54 5.87 23.19 -19.90
CA GLU A 54 5.21 21.91 -20.11
C GLU A 54 5.82 20.85 -19.16
N THR A 55 7.15 20.84 -19.06
CA THR A 55 7.91 19.98 -18.15
C THR A 55 7.60 20.27 -16.67
N ILE A 56 7.39 21.55 -16.33
CA ILE A 56 7.02 21.97 -14.97
C ILE A 56 5.61 21.49 -14.63
N SER A 57 4.66 21.59 -15.57
CA SER A 57 3.28 21.16 -15.38
C SER A 57 3.15 19.65 -15.17
N PHE A 58 3.88 18.85 -15.96
CA PHE A 58 3.88 17.39 -15.85
C PHE A 58 4.35 16.93 -14.47
N ALA A 59 5.41 17.55 -13.94
CA ALA A 59 5.90 17.26 -12.59
C ALA A 59 4.90 17.65 -11.49
N GLU A 60 4.06 18.67 -11.73
CA GLU A 60 3.00 19.09 -10.81
C GLU A 60 1.83 18.11 -10.76
N GLU A 61 1.45 17.55 -11.90
CA GLU A 61 0.38 16.56 -12.00
C GLU A 61 0.73 15.25 -11.28
N ALA A 62 1.97 14.77 -11.43
CA ALA A 62 2.44 13.55 -10.76
C ALA A 62 2.42 13.67 -9.22
N ASP A 63 2.86 14.82 -8.68
CA ASP A 63 2.85 15.11 -7.24
C ASP A 63 1.41 15.14 -6.67
N LEU A 64 0.50 15.76 -7.42
CA LEU A 64 -0.92 15.82 -7.06
C LEU A 64 -1.57 14.44 -7.10
N TYR A 65 -1.22 13.61 -8.07
CA TYR A 65 -1.75 12.25 -8.21
C TYR A 65 -1.45 11.42 -6.96
N TYR A 66 -0.18 11.27 -6.58
CA TYR A 66 0.19 10.45 -5.41
C TYR A 66 -0.32 11.04 -4.10
N THR A 67 -0.46 12.36 -4.00
CA THR A 67 -1.10 13.02 -2.87
C THR A 67 -2.56 12.58 -2.72
N LYS A 68 -3.35 12.65 -3.80
CA LYS A 68 -4.75 12.20 -3.81
C LYS A 68 -4.86 10.71 -3.49
N ARG A 69 -4.00 9.86 -4.07
CA ARG A 69 -4.02 8.42 -3.79
C ARG A 69 -3.70 8.10 -2.34
N ALA A 70 -2.74 8.81 -1.72
CA ALA A 70 -2.43 8.66 -0.31
C ALA A 70 -3.65 9.00 0.57
N MET A 71 -4.38 10.08 0.26
CA MET A 71 -5.56 10.49 1.01
C MET A 71 -6.69 9.44 0.98
N VAL A 72 -6.93 8.82 -0.19
CA VAL A 72 -7.92 7.75 -0.32
C VAL A 72 -7.56 6.56 0.58
N LEU A 73 -6.31 6.10 0.53
CA LEU A 73 -5.84 4.97 1.35
C LEU A 73 -5.88 5.29 2.84
N GLU A 74 -5.51 6.51 3.22
CA GLU A 74 -5.59 6.98 4.60
C GLU A 74 -7.03 7.00 5.12
N GLY A 75 -8.00 7.44 4.31
CA GLY A 75 -9.42 7.40 4.66
C GLY A 75 -9.89 5.99 4.97
N ILE A 76 -9.61 5.03 4.08
CA ILE A 76 -10.00 3.62 4.29
C ILE A 76 -9.36 3.06 5.57
N LEU A 77 -8.09 3.40 5.85
CA LEU A 77 -7.39 2.93 7.04
C LEU A 77 -7.94 3.57 8.33
N ILE A 78 -8.33 4.85 8.29
CA ILE A 78 -9.02 5.51 9.39
C ILE A 78 -10.35 4.81 9.67
N ASP A 79 -11.16 4.55 8.65
CA ASP A 79 -12.46 3.89 8.81
C ASP A 79 -12.32 2.49 9.44
N ARG A 80 -11.24 1.78 9.13
CA ARG A 80 -11.01 0.40 9.62
C ARG A 80 -10.33 0.32 10.98
N MET A 81 -9.39 1.21 11.25
CA MET A 81 -8.49 1.12 12.41
C MET A 81 -8.80 2.18 13.46
N GLY A 82 -9.61 3.19 13.13
CA GLY A 82 -9.92 4.34 13.96
C GLY A 82 -8.82 5.41 13.97
N TYR A 83 -7.74 5.25 13.20
CA TYR A 83 -6.64 6.23 13.16
C TYR A 83 -5.89 6.22 11.83
N LYS A 84 -5.28 7.37 11.51
CA LYS A 84 -4.34 7.52 10.38
C LYS A 84 -2.96 6.98 10.78
N PRO A 85 -2.40 5.97 10.08
CA PRO A 85 -1.07 5.48 10.41
C PRO A 85 0.00 6.55 10.20
N LYS A 86 0.68 6.97 11.29
CA LYS A 86 1.78 7.93 11.22
C LYS A 86 3.01 7.33 10.54
N THR A 87 3.41 6.14 10.98
CA THR A 87 4.57 5.41 10.47
C THR A 87 4.17 3.99 10.13
N ILE A 88 4.55 3.53 8.94
CA ILE A 88 4.38 2.14 8.52
C ILE A 88 5.79 1.54 8.45
N ASN A 89 6.28 1.08 9.60
CA ASN A 89 7.64 0.57 9.69
C ASN A 89 7.71 -0.90 9.21
N GLY A 90 8.90 -1.32 8.78
CA GLY A 90 9.11 -2.70 8.32
C GLY A 90 8.81 -3.74 9.40
N LYS A 91 9.06 -3.43 10.68
CA LYS A 91 8.82 -4.35 11.80
C LYS A 91 7.34 -4.69 12.00
N LEU A 92 6.44 -3.70 11.85
CA LEU A 92 4.98 -3.88 11.95
C LEU A 92 4.47 -4.73 10.79
N LEU A 93 4.92 -4.43 9.56
CA LEU A 93 4.53 -5.22 8.39
C LEU A 93 5.07 -6.65 8.45
N LEU A 94 6.29 -6.83 8.98
CA LEU A 94 6.87 -8.16 9.16
C LEU A 94 6.11 -8.96 10.22
N SER A 95 5.78 -8.36 11.37
CA SER A 95 5.05 -9.07 12.43
C SER A 95 3.62 -9.43 12.03
N MET A 96 2.93 -8.56 11.28
CA MET A 96 1.61 -8.88 10.72
C MET A 96 1.71 -9.98 9.66
N GLY A 97 2.70 -9.92 8.77
CA GLY A 97 2.92 -10.96 7.76
C GLY A 97 3.26 -12.32 8.38
N GLN A 98 4.04 -12.35 9.47
CA GLN A 98 4.33 -13.57 10.22
C GLN A 98 3.07 -14.17 10.84
N LYS A 99 2.23 -13.36 11.50
CA LYS A 99 0.96 -13.84 12.07
C LYS A 99 0.04 -14.40 11.00
N ILE A 100 -0.06 -13.75 9.84
CA ILE A 100 -0.87 -14.25 8.71
C ILE A 100 -0.38 -15.64 8.29
N LYS A 101 0.93 -15.80 8.08
CA LYS A 101 1.52 -17.11 7.74
C LYS A 101 1.30 -18.17 8.81
N GLU A 102 1.38 -17.81 10.09
CA GLU A 102 1.10 -18.72 11.20
C GLU A 102 -0.36 -19.18 11.22
N TYR A 103 -1.30 -18.28 10.95
CA TYR A 103 -2.73 -18.64 10.82
C TYR A 103 -2.98 -19.53 9.62
N GLU A 104 -2.39 -19.23 8.46
CA GLU A 104 -2.49 -20.07 7.26
C GLU A 104 -1.94 -21.48 7.49
N LYS A 105 -0.79 -21.58 8.17
CA LYS A 105 -0.18 -22.87 8.54
C LYS A 105 -1.09 -23.67 9.48
N LYS A 106 -1.61 -23.04 10.54
CA LYS A 106 -2.54 -23.69 11.48
C LYS A 106 -3.84 -24.13 10.80
N ALA A 107 -4.37 -23.33 9.89
CA ALA A 107 -5.56 -23.68 9.13
C ALA A 107 -5.32 -24.91 8.23
N GLY A 108 -4.18 -24.98 7.55
CA GLY A 108 -3.80 -26.13 6.74
C GLY A 108 -3.53 -27.41 7.57
N GLU A 109 -2.93 -27.27 8.75
CA GLU A 109 -2.71 -28.38 9.69
C GLU A 109 -4.04 -28.93 10.25
N ASN A 110 -4.95 -28.05 10.67
CA ASN A 110 -6.27 -28.44 11.16
C ASN A 110 -7.09 -29.15 10.07
N TYR A 111 -7.06 -28.64 8.83
CA TYR A 111 -7.77 -29.25 7.71
C TYR A 111 -7.28 -30.69 7.46
N ASN A 112 -5.96 -30.91 7.49
CA ASN A 112 -5.37 -32.23 7.31
C ASN A 112 -5.75 -33.21 8.43
N ILE A 113 -5.76 -32.75 9.68
CA ILE A 113 -6.16 -33.56 10.85
C ILE A 113 -7.64 -33.99 10.75
N ASP A 114 -8.52 -33.06 10.35
CA ASP A 114 -9.94 -33.34 10.20
C ASP A 114 -10.22 -34.33 9.06
N THR A 115 -9.54 -34.21 7.91
CA THR A 115 -9.64 -35.21 6.83
C THR A 115 -9.15 -36.59 7.26
N PHE A 116 -8.03 -36.66 8.00
CA PHE A 116 -7.47 -37.94 8.45
C PHE A 116 -8.37 -38.64 9.48
N LYS A 117 -8.98 -37.89 10.42
CA LYS A 117 -9.95 -38.46 11.36
C LYS A 117 -11.19 -38.99 10.65
N LYS A 118 -11.68 -38.28 9.62
CA LYS A 118 -12.86 -38.69 8.87
C LYS A 118 -12.62 -40.00 8.09
N SER A 119 -11.46 -40.16 7.48
CA SER A 119 -11.08 -41.40 6.78
C SER A 119 -10.88 -42.61 7.71
N SER A 120 -10.52 -42.39 8.97
CA SER A 120 -10.28 -43.47 9.95
C SER A 120 -11.53 -43.93 10.71
N ILE A 121 -12.66 -43.21 10.58
CA ILE A 121 -13.94 -43.56 11.22
C ILE A 121 -14.86 -44.29 10.22
N GLU A 122 -14.61 -44.14 8.92
CA GLU A 122 -15.42 -44.71 7.83
C GLU A 122 -14.83 -46.02 7.23
N GLY A 123 -13.73 -46.54 7.79
CA GLY A 123 -13.09 -47.81 7.38
C GLY A 123 -13.06 -48.83 8.51
#